data_AF-A0A3D0RPB0-F1
#
_entry.id   AF-A0A3D0RPB0-F1
#
_cell.length_a   1.000
_cell.length_b   1.000
_cell.length_c   1.000
_cell.angle_alpha   90.00
_cell.angle_beta   90.00
_cell.angle_gamma   90.00
#
_symmetry.space_group_name_H-M   'P 1'
#
loop_
_entity.id
_entity.type
_entity.pdbx_description
1 polymer ?
#
loop_
_entity_poly.entity_id
_entity_poly.type
_entity_poly.pdbx_seq_one_letter_code
_entity_poly.pdbx_strand_id
1 'polypeptide(L)'
;MHIMETSLIQFIFLLFVAALYLPVIFFAIQRRDEGHAFATWLVILYALIAMVINVTEAVWQNQSDVFLFIGINTYIAFTLTAVLMIALQAFLKNEIWWLWVGFWLFWGLGLALILTNALDLPEIVWTNGNFILYRSRLGPAWAILGWLILIIAMILNLANANRQTRQPLLRNRLNYWLTPIVFTLIGDVLLFSGVYILAQPLRWFTAISMAYVVGTHYVPDLKNILRQALIYILSAVAIIGFYVGVFLFIQAVFGRTPNYNPVLAGALIVLLIVMIFIPFTNFVSKTVTKWMKGDQYDASVTIHEYSQNISNILDMDRLASIAVGIMLEAMQLERGFLFLVDTERQADGKRVYKIRSARSPEERQIVAVELQEDGIIASYLTREAKPLLQYDLDLLPAFRNASVVERNWFAKLHTEVYVPIFAKKQWIGLLA
;
A
#
# COMPACT_ATOMS: atom_id res chain seq x y z
N MET A 1 44.47 -9.93 3.65
CA MET A 1 43.68 -10.58 2.58
C MET A 1 42.18 -10.56 2.88
N HIS A 2 41.73 -10.98 4.08
CA HIS A 2 40.30 -10.98 4.45
C HIS A 2 39.56 -9.63 4.42
N ILE A 3 40.24 -8.52 4.71
CA ILE A 3 39.65 -7.15 4.70
C ILE A 3 39.37 -6.67 3.26
N MET A 4 40.18 -7.11 2.28
CA MET A 4 39.97 -6.77 0.87
C MET A 4 38.77 -7.52 0.27
N GLU A 5 38.53 -8.77 0.68
CA GLU A 5 37.38 -9.54 0.20
C GLU A 5 36.04 -9.00 0.74
N THR A 6 36.02 -8.52 2.00
CA THR A 6 34.79 -7.95 2.60
C THR A 6 34.38 -6.63 1.95
N SER A 7 35.34 -5.77 1.59
CA SER A 7 35.05 -4.52 0.85
C SER A 7 34.52 -4.80 -0.56
N LEU A 8 35.12 -5.74 -1.29
CA LEU A 8 34.68 -6.11 -2.63
C LEU A 8 33.27 -6.73 -2.64
N ILE A 9 32.93 -7.56 -1.65
CA ILE A 9 31.57 -8.10 -1.49
C ILE A 9 30.56 -6.98 -1.21
N GLN A 10 30.88 -6.06 -0.30
CA GLN A 10 30.02 -4.90 0.00
C GLN A 10 29.85 -4.00 -1.22
N PHE A 11 30.90 -3.83 -2.03
CA PHE A 11 30.87 -3.02 -3.25
C PHE A 11 29.90 -3.60 -4.27
N ILE A 12 30.04 -4.90 -4.55
CA ILE A 12 29.14 -5.64 -5.46
C ILE A 12 27.71 -5.59 -4.94
N PHE A 13 27.51 -5.79 -3.63
CA PHE A 13 26.18 -5.75 -3.03
C PHE A 13 25.50 -4.40 -3.21
N LEU A 14 26.19 -3.29 -2.94
CA LEU A 14 25.63 -1.95 -3.11
C LEU A 14 25.34 -1.67 -4.59
N LEU A 15 26.26 -1.95 -5.51
CA LEU A 15 25.98 -1.79 -6.94
C LEU A 15 24.79 -2.62 -7.41
N PHE A 16 24.63 -3.83 -6.89
CA PHE A 16 23.47 -4.67 -7.18
C PHE A 16 22.18 -4.01 -6.67
N VAL A 17 22.15 -3.51 -5.43
CA VAL A 17 21.00 -2.79 -4.87
C VAL A 17 20.70 -1.52 -5.67
N ALA A 18 21.71 -0.76 -6.09
CA ALA A 18 21.55 0.39 -6.95
C ALA A 18 20.90 0.03 -8.31
N ALA A 19 21.35 -1.06 -8.94
CA ALA A 19 20.78 -1.53 -10.21
C ALA A 19 19.30 -1.92 -10.07
N LEU A 20 18.87 -2.40 -8.90
CA LEU A 20 17.47 -2.74 -8.64
C LEU A 20 16.52 -1.52 -8.60
N TYR A 21 17.03 -0.29 -8.57
CA TYR A 21 16.18 0.91 -8.75
C TYR A 21 15.79 1.15 -10.22
N LEU A 22 16.54 0.62 -11.20
CA LEU A 22 16.23 0.79 -12.62
C LEU A 22 14.86 0.19 -13.02
N PRO A 23 14.50 -1.04 -12.61
CA PRO A 23 13.16 -1.58 -12.83
C PRO A 23 12.05 -0.72 -12.21
N VAL A 24 12.28 -0.13 -11.03
CA VAL A 24 11.30 0.73 -10.35
C VAL A 24 11.04 2.00 -11.15
N ILE A 25 12.11 2.63 -11.65
CA ILE A 25 12.02 3.82 -12.52
C ILE A 25 11.31 3.47 -13.82
N PHE A 26 11.69 2.36 -14.47
CA PHE A 26 11.07 1.90 -15.71
C PHE A 26 9.56 1.64 -15.53
N PHE A 27 9.18 0.93 -14.47
CA PHE A 27 7.79 0.67 -14.12
C PHE A 27 7.00 1.97 -13.88
N ALA A 28 7.58 2.92 -13.16
CA ALA A 28 6.95 4.22 -12.92
C ALA A 28 6.75 5.00 -14.22
N ILE A 29 7.72 4.99 -15.15
CA ILE A 29 7.60 5.68 -16.45
C ILE A 29 6.48 5.07 -17.29
N GLN A 30 6.37 3.73 -17.35
CA GLN A 30 5.37 3.04 -18.17
C GLN A 30 3.93 3.33 -17.73
N ARG A 31 3.69 3.58 -16.44
CA ARG A 31 2.36 3.82 -15.87
C ARG A 31 2.00 5.29 -15.70
N ARG A 32 2.76 6.19 -16.34
CA ARG A 32 2.58 7.64 -16.19
C ARG A 32 1.21 8.15 -16.67
N ASP A 33 0.60 7.50 -17.65
CA ASP A 33 -0.60 7.98 -18.34
C ASP A 33 -1.92 7.70 -17.56
N GLU A 34 -1.86 6.97 -16.45
CA GLU A 34 -3.03 6.54 -15.66
C GLU A 34 -3.57 7.62 -14.68
N GLY A 35 -3.27 8.90 -14.91
CA GLY A 35 -3.92 10.03 -14.21
C GLY A 35 -3.27 10.50 -12.89
N HIS A 36 -2.14 9.93 -12.47
CA HIS A 36 -1.36 10.35 -11.29
C HIS A 36 0.05 10.86 -11.64
N ALA A 37 0.19 11.54 -12.79
CA ALA A 37 1.49 11.92 -13.34
C ALA A 37 2.44 12.62 -12.35
N PHE A 38 1.93 13.51 -11.48
CA PHE A 38 2.76 14.22 -10.49
C PHE A 38 3.31 13.28 -9.39
N ALA A 39 2.49 12.37 -8.86
CA ALA A 39 2.95 11.41 -7.86
C ALA A 39 3.96 10.42 -8.46
N THR A 40 3.76 10.02 -9.73
CA THR A 40 4.70 9.16 -10.46
C THR A 40 6.08 9.82 -10.62
N TRP A 41 6.12 11.13 -10.89
CA TRP A 41 7.39 11.88 -10.93
C TRP A 41 8.10 11.90 -9.58
N LEU A 42 7.37 11.98 -8.48
CA LEU A 42 7.96 11.93 -7.13
C LEU A 42 8.51 10.55 -6.78
N VAL A 43 7.89 9.47 -7.26
CA VAL A 43 8.45 8.10 -7.16
C VAL A 43 9.78 8.02 -7.91
N ILE A 44 9.83 8.53 -9.15
CA ILE A 44 11.06 8.53 -9.95
C ILE A 44 12.14 9.37 -9.26
N LEU A 45 11.79 10.55 -8.75
CA LEU A 45 12.70 11.42 -8.01
C LEU A 45 13.26 10.71 -6.76
N TYR A 46 12.39 10.07 -5.96
CA TYR A 46 12.81 9.27 -4.80
C TYR A 46 13.78 8.17 -5.21
N ALA A 47 13.44 7.39 -6.23
CA ALA A 47 14.27 6.28 -6.71
C ALA A 47 15.62 6.75 -7.26
N LEU A 48 15.67 7.88 -7.98
CA LEU A 48 16.91 8.46 -8.49
C LEU A 48 17.83 8.94 -7.36
N ILE A 49 17.29 9.70 -6.39
CA ILE A 49 18.07 10.16 -5.24
C ILE A 49 18.61 8.96 -4.46
N ALA A 50 17.77 7.95 -4.20
CA ALA A 50 18.15 6.74 -3.49
C ALA A 50 19.19 5.90 -4.27
N MET A 51 19.11 5.84 -5.60
CA MET A 51 20.08 5.15 -6.45
C MET A 51 21.44 5.87 -6.43
N VAL A 52 21.45 7.19 -6.59
CA VAL A 52 22.69 8.00 -6.61
C VAL A 52 23.44 7.87 -5.30
N ILE A 53 22.76 7.95 -4.15
CA ILE A 53 23.43 7.77 -2.87
C ILE A 53 23.99 6.36 -2.72
N ASN A 54 23.24 5.34 -3.15
CA ASN A 54 23.70 3.95 -3.03
C ASN A 54 24.97 3.67 -3.85
N VAL A 55 25.05 4.22 -5.07
CA VAL A 55 26.27 4.18 -5.90
C VAL A 55 27.40 4.97 -5.24
N THR A 56 27.09 6.15 -4.69
CA THR A 56 28.09 6.99 -4.01
C THR A 56 28.68 6.25 -2.81
N GLU A 57 27.86 5.53 -2.04
CA GLU A 57 28.31 4.70 -0.92
C GLU A 57 29.17 3.52 -1.36
N ALA A 58 28.85 2.90 -2.49
CA ALA A 58 29.68 1.84 -3.06
C ALA A 58 31.10 2.36 -3.35
N VAL A 59 31.22 3.56 -3.93
CA VAL A 59 32.52 4.15 -4.27
C VAL A 59 33.23 4.71 -3.02
N TRP A 60 32.48 5.24 -2.06
CA TRP A 60 32.99 5.83 -0.80
C TRP A 60 33.17 4.76 0.29
N GLN A 61 33.82 3.64 -0.04
CA GLN A 61 34.13 2.60 0.95
C GLN A 61 35.38 2.87 1.78
N ASN A 62 36.17 3.89 1.42
CA ASN A 62 37.37 4.24 2.16
C ASN A 62 36.96 4.98 3.46
N GLN A 63 37.08 4.30 4.59
CA GLN A 63 36.54 4.67 5.91
C GLN A 63 37.22 5.88 6.59
N SER A 64 37.93 6.74 5.84
CA SER A 64 38.72 7.83 6.45
C SER A 64 37.86 8.87 7.18
N ASP A 65 36.60 9.06 6.77
CA ASP A 65 35.67 10.02 7.38
C ASP A 65 34.27 9.44 7.63
N VAL A 66 34.19 8.46 8.53
CA VAL A 66 32.91 7.86 8.97
C VAL A 66 31.89 8.93 9.39
N PHE A 67 32.34 10.01 10.02
CA PHE A 67 31.43 11.07 10.48
C PHE A 67 30.74 11.83 9.33
N LEU A 68 31.48 12.16 8.27
CA LEU A 68 30.93 12.84 7.10
C LEU A 68 29.96 11.92 6.35
N PHE A 69 30.30 10.64 6.24
CA PHE A 69 29.44 9.63 5.63
C PHE A 69 28.07 9.55 6.33
N ILE A 70 28.07 9.53 7.67
CA ILE A 70 26.85 9.50 8.48
C ILE A 70 26.01 10.76 8.27
N GLY A 71 26.66 11.92 8.30
CA GLY A 71 26.00 13.20 8.07
C GLY A 71 25.28 13.25 6.72
N ILE A 72 25.99 12.95 5.64
CA ILE A 72 25.43 12.92 4.27
C ILE A 72 24.22 11.98 4.18
N ASN A 73 24.36 10.77 4.72
CA ASN A 73 23.29 9.79 4.71
C ASN A 73 22.04 10.24 5.50
N THR A 74 22.26 10.94 6.61
CA THR A 74 21.18 11.51 7.43
C THR A 74 20.46 12.65 6.70
N TYR A 75 21.18 13.51 5.99
CA TYR A 75 20.60 14.61 5.22
C TYR A 75 19.79 14.10 4.03
N ILE A 76 20.25 13.02 3.40
CA ILE A 76 19.54 12.36 2.31
C ILE A 76 18.31 11.62 2.83
N ALA A 77 18.40 10.96 3.98
CA ALA A 77 17.23 10.36 4.64
C ALA A 77 16.13 11.40 4.86
N PHE A 78 16.48 12.56 5.44
CA PHE A 78 15.54 13.68 5.62
C PHE A 78 14.89 14.12 4.30
N THR A 79 15.69 14.26 3.23
CA THR A 79 15.18 14.67 1.92
C THR A 79 14.27 13.62 1.29
N LEU A 80 14.62 12.34 1.38
CA LEU A 80 13.80 11.23 0.89
C LEU A 80 12.47 11.13 1.63
N THR A 81 12.44 11.34 2.94
CA THR A 81 11.21 11.39 3.72
C THR A 81 10.34 12.60 3.32
N ALA A 82 10.94 13.75 3.01
CA ALA A 82 10.20 14.90 2.48
C ALA A 82 9.56 14.59 1.12
N VAL A 83 10.30 13.94 0.20
CA VAL A 83 9.75 13.49 -1.09
C VAL A 83 8.61 12.50 -0.89
N LEU A 84 8.76 11.53 0.03
CA LEU A 84 7.72 10.57 0.37
C LEU A 84 6.46 11.25 0.92
N MET A 85 6.63 12.25 1.79
CA MET A 85 5.53 13.04 2.33
C MET A 85 4.79 13.83 1.25
N ILE A 86 5.52 14.52 0.35
CA ILE A 86 4.93 15.26 -0.76
C ILE A 86 4.17 14.30 -1.68
N ALA A 87 4.70 13.10 -1.93
CA ALA A 87 4.04 12.10 -2.75
C ALA A 87 2.76 11.57 -2.11
N LEU A 88 2.74 11.37 -0.79
CA LEU A 88 1.51 11.02 -0.07
C LEU A 88 0.46 12.14 -0.21
N GLN A 89 0.85 13.40 -0.08
CA GLN A 89 -0.08 14.54 -0.23
C GLN A 89 -0.58 14.69 -1.67
N ALA A 90 0.30 14.51 -2.66
CA ALA A 90 -0.06 14.47 -4.08
C ALA A 90 -1.05 13.33 -4.38
N PHE A 91 -0.83 12.16 -3.77
CA PHE A 91 -1.72 11.02 -3.87
C PHE A 91 -3.10 11.29 -3.25
N LEU A 92 -3.12 11.92 -2.06
CA LEU A 92 -4.33 12.36 -1.38
C LEU A 92 -5.06 13.51 -2.09
N LYS A 93 -4.48 14.07 -3.17
CA LYS A 93 -4.97 15.28 -3.88
C LYS A 93 -5.22 16.46 -2.92
N ASN A 94 -4.44 16.53 -1.85
CA ASN A 94 -4.57 17.61 -0.88
C ASN A 94 -3.88 18.86 -1.44
N GLU A 95 -4.58 20.00 -1.44
CA GLU A 95 -4.07 21.26 -2.01
C GLU A 95 -2.89 21.84 -1.21
N ILE A 96 -2.69 21.33 0.01
CA ILE A 96 -1.73 21.82 1.01
C ILE A 96 -0.33 21.20 0.83
N TRP A 97 -0.06 20.48 -0.27
CA TRP A 97 1.24 19.81 -0.49
C TRP A 97 2.43 20.78 -0.49
N TRP A 98 2.24 22.02 -0.96
CA TRP A 98 3.27 23.06 -0.99
C TRP A 98 3.80 23.46 0.40
N LEU A 99 2.98 23.32 1.46
CA LEU A 99 3.45 23.61 2.82
C LEU A 99 4.60 22.69 3.24
N TRP A 100 4.60 21.44 2.78
CA TRP A 100 5.66 20.49 3.08
C TRP A 100 6.95 20.78 2.30
N VAL A 101 6.83 21.35 1.10
CA VAL A 101 7.98 21.90 0.37
C VAL A 101 8.56 23.10 1.12
N GLY A 102 7.70 24.01 1.59
CA GLY A 102 8.10 25.14 2.42
C GLY A 102 8.78 24.70 3.72
N PHE A 103 8.23 23.70 4.40
CA PHE A 103 8.84 23.10 5.58
C PHE A 103 10.23 22.52 5.27
N TRP A 104 10.36 21.73 4.21
CA TRP A 104 11.64 21.15 3.81
C TRP A 104 12.69 22.21 3.50
N LEU A 105 12.32 23.27 2.77
CA LEU A 105 13.20 24.40 2.48
C LEU A 105 13.60 25.16 3.75
N PHE A 106 12.64 25.47 4.63
CA PHE A 106 12.90 26.18 5.88
C PHE A 106 13.82 25.36 6.80
N TRP A 107 13.56 24.06 6.96
CA TRP A 107 14.41 23.18 7.76
C TRP A 107 15.80 23.02 7.15
N GLY A 108 15.88 22.94 5.81
CA GLY A 108 17.12 22.89 5.04
C GLY A 108 17.96 24.16 5.15
N LEU A 109 17.33 25.34 5.21
CA LEU A 109 18.02 26.61 5.51
C LEU A 109 18.63 26.59 6.92
N GLY A 110 17.88 26.11 7.92
CA GLY A 110 18.41 25.91 9.27
C GLY A 110 19.62 24.96 9.29
N LEU A 111 19.54 23.86 8.53
CA LEU A 111 20.64 22.92 8.36
C LEU A 111 21.87 23.58 7.71
N ALA A 112 21.66 24.37 6.65
CA ALA A 112 22.74 25.08 5.97
C ALA A 112 23.44 26.09 6.89
N LEU A 113 22.69 26.82 7.74
CA LEU A 113 23.26 27.74 8.73
C LEU A 113 24.11 27.01 9.77
N ILE A 114 23.68 25.83 10.22
CA ILE A 114 24.45 24.98 11.15
C ILE A 114 25.74 24.47 10.48
N LEU A 115 25.65 23.98 9.24
CA LEU A 115 26.80 23.41 8.52
C LEU A 115 27.85 24.46 8.15
N THR A 116 27.43 25.66 7.80
CA THR A 116 28.34 26.78 7.46
C THR A 116 28.91 27.49 8.69
N ASN A 117 28.50 27.08 9.90
CA ASN A 117 28.83 27.77 11.14
C ASN A 117 28.52 29.28 11.11
N ALA A 118 27.45 29.68 10.41
CA ALA A 118 27.07 31.09 10.28
C ALA A 118 26.72 31.76 11.61
N LEU A 119 26.40 30.95 12.63
CA LEU A 119 26.06 31.38 14.00
C LEU A 119 27.28 31.47 14.93
N ASP A 120 28.48 31.22 14.41
CA ASP A 120 29.76 31.23 15.13
C ASP A 120 29.73 30.45 16.46
N LEU A 121 29.21 29.22 16.40
CA LEU A 121 29.02 28.39 17.59
C LEU A 121 30.35 27.79 18.06
N PRO A 122 30.59 27.70 19.38
CA PRO A 122 31.76 27.03 19.93
C PRO A 122 31.77 25.54 19.58
N GLU A 123 32.96 24.91 19.56
CA GLU A 123 33.09 23.47 19.22
C GLU A 123 32.32 22.56 20.17
N ILE A 124 32.25 22.94 21.44
CA ILE A 124 31.43 22.29 22.47
C ILE A 124 30.23 23.19 22.72
N VAL A 125 29.05 22.73 22.32
CA VAL A 125 27.81 23.51 22.38
C VAL A 125 27.14 23.31 23.73
N TRP A 126 27.26 22.11 24.30
CA TRP A 126 26.66 21.77 25.58
C TRP A 126 27.42 20.61 26.26
N THR A 127 27.58 20.70 27.57
CA THR A 127 28.15 19.63 28.41
C THR A 127 27.41 19.53 29.74
N ASN A 128 27.13 18.30 30.18
CA ASN A 128 26.53 18.01 31.49
C ASN A 128 27.34 16.96 32.27
N GLY A 129 28.66 16.95 32.08
CA GLY A 129 29.60 16.02 32.74
C GLY A 129 29.61 14.59 32.17
N ASN A 130 28.46 14.05 31.77
CA ASN A 130 28.32 12.71 31.18
C ASN A 130 28.14 12.72 29.65
N PHE A 131 27.65 13.82 29.09
CA PHE A 131 27.42 13.99 27.66
C PHE A 131 28.03 15.30 27.17
N ILE A 132 28.79 15.21 26.08
CA ILE A 132 29.38 16.36 25.38
C ILE A 132 28.75 16.41 23.99
N LEU A 133 28.07 17.51 23.69
CA LEU A 133 27.49 17.77 22.39
C LEU A 133 28.45 18.61 21.55
N TYR A 134 29.13 17.95 20.62
CA TYR A 134 29.99 18.60 19.64
C TYR A 134 29.16 19.30 18.57
N ARG A 135 29.62 20.47 18.11
CA ARG A 135 29.04 21.21 16.99
C ARG A 135 28.86 20.35 15.75
N SER A 136 29.81 19.45 15.47
CA SER A 136 29.76 18.53 14.33
C SER A 136 28.49 17.66 14.33
N ARG A 137 27.96 17.29 15.51
CA ARG A 137 26.74 16.48 15.66
C ARG A 137 25.44 17.28 15.55
N LEU A 138 25.50 18.61 15.57
CA LEU A 138 24.29 19.44 15.45
C LEU A 138 23.62 19.29 14.09
N GLY A 139 24.38 19.20 13.00
CA GLY A 139 23.84 19.02 11.66
C GLY A 139 22.98 17.75 11.54
N PRO A 140 23.55 16.56 11.83
CA PRO A 140 22.78 15.31 11.82
C PRO A 140 21.61 15.32 12.81
N ALA A 141 21.80 15.86 14.02
CA ALA A 141 20.71 15.98 15.00
C ALA A 141 19.55 16.84 14.49
N TRP A 142 19.83 17.97 13.84
CA TRP A 142 18.82 18.84 13.24
C TRP A 142 18.03 18.15 12.12
N ALA A 143 18.72 17.39 11.27
CA ALA A 143 18.10 16.58 10.22
C ALA A 143 17.21 15.46 10.79
N ILE A 144 17.67 14.76 11.84
CA ILE A 144 16.87 13.72 12.53
C ILE A 144 15.60 14.32 13.14
N LEU A 145 15.69 15.52 13.73
CA LEU A 145 14.51 16.22 14.26
C LEU A 145 13.51 16.56 13.14
N GLY A 146 13.98 17.08 12.01
CA GLY A 146 13.13 17.36 10.84
C GLY A 146 12.49 16.09 10.28
N TRP A 147 13.26 15.02 10.19
CA TRP A 147 12.80 13.69 9.76
C TRP A 147 11.70 13.16 10.69
N LEU A 148 11.88 13.27 12.01
CA LEU A 148 10.93 12.79 13.00
C LEU A 148 9.60 13.56 12.92
N ILE A 149 9.65 14.88 12.72
CA ILE A 149 8.46 15.71 12.50
C ILE A 149 7.71 15.23 11.24
N LEU A 150 8.43 14.99 10.13
CA LEU A 150 7.83 14.51 8.88
C LEU A 150 7.19 13.13 9.02
N ILE A 151 7.86 12.18 9.68
CA ILE A 151 7.31 10.83 9.93
C ILE A 151 6.02 10.92 10.74
N ILE A 152 6.04 11.67 11.85
CA ILE A 152 4.86 11.82 12.71
C ILE A 152 3.72 12.48 11.93
N ALA A 153 4.01 13.58 11.22
CA ALA A 153 3.02 14.25 10.39
C ALA A 153 2.45 13.34 9.30
N MET A 154 3.28 12.51 8.67
CA MET A 154 2.86 11.55 7.65
C MET A 154 1.92 10.49 8.21
N ILE A 155 2.23 9.93 9.38
CA ILE A 155 1.36 8.97 10.08
C ILE A 155 0.02 9.62 10.46
N LEU A 156 0.04 10.85 10.98
CA LEU A 156 -1.18 11.58 11.34
C LEU A 156 -2.04 11.90 10.12
N ASN A 157 -1.44 12.36 9.01
CA ASN A 157 -2.14 12.63 7.76
C ASN A 157 -2.78 11.35 7.20
N LEU A 158 -2.05 10.24 7.23
CA LEU A 158 -2.57 8.96 6.77
C LEU A 158 -3.72 8.46 7.66
N ALA A 159 -3.57 8.54 8.98
CA ALA A 159 -4.62 8.16 9.92
C ALA A 159 -5.87 9.03 9.77
N ASN A 160 -5.71 10.33 9.56
CA ASN A 160 -6.81 11.25 9.35
C ASN A 160 -7.52 10.97 8.02
N ALA A 161 -6.77 10.79 6.93
CA ALA A 161 -7.31 10.43 5.62
C ALA A 161 -8.08 9.11 5.67
N ASN A 162 -7.55 8.12 6.39
CA ASN A 162 -8.19 6.81 6.59
C ASN A 162 -9.50 6.91 7.40
N ARG A 163 -9.59 7.85 8.36
CA ARG A 163 -10.83 8.10 9.13
C ARG A 163 -11.88 8.87 8.34
N GLN A 164 -11.48 9.79 7.47
CA GLN A 164 -12.40 10.60 6.67
C GLN A 164 -12.92 9.87 5.43
N THR A 165 -12.14 8.91 4.91
CA THR A 165 -12.49 8.14 3.72
C THR A 165 -13.61 7.16 4.01
N ARG A 166 -14.79 7.42 3.46
CA ARG A 166 -15.97 6.53 3.56
C ARG A 166 -15.92 5.35 2.57
N GLN A 167 -15.19 5.50 1.45
CA GLN A 167 -15.09 4.47 0.41
C GLN A 167 -14.08 3.37 0.81
N PRO A 168 -14.48 2.09 0.89
CA PRO A 168 -13.61 0.99 1.33
C PRO A 168 -12.44 0.71 0.38
N LEU A 169 -12.60 0.92 -0.93
CA LEU A 169 -11.53 0.77 -1.91
C LEU A 169 -10.41 1.79 -1.72
N LEU A 170 -10.77 3.07 -1.55
CA LEU A 170 -9.80 4.13 -1.26
C LEU A 170 -9.15 3.91 0.11
N ARG A 171 -9.93 3.43 1.10
CA ARG A 171 -9.42 3.09 2.43
C ARG A 171 -8.39 1.97 2.38
N ASN A 172 -8.63 0.93 1.58
CA ASN A 172 -7.66 -0.13 1.36
C ASN A 172 -6.39 0.42 0.70
N ARG A 173 -6.52 1.24 -0.35
CA ARG A 173 -5.38 1.89 -1.02
C ARG A 173 -4.57 2.81 -0.10
N LEU A 174 -5.22 3.50 0.82
CA LEU A 174 -4.54 4.27 1.87
C LEU A 174 -3.79 3.38 2.84
N ASN A 175 -4.36 2.25 3.26
CA ASN A 175 -3.63 1.33 4.14
C ASN A 175 -2.32 0.85 3.52
N TYR A 176 -2.23 0.72 2.19
CA TYR A 176 -0.97 0.36 1.53
C TYR A 176 0.14 1.39 1.69
N TRP A 177 -0.18 2.66 1.96
CA TRP A 177 0.83 3.66 2.29
C TRP A 177 1.51 3.39 3.64
N LEU A 178 0.97 2.52 4.49
CA LEU A 178 1.69 2.07 5.70
C LEU A 178 2.99 1.34 5.36
N THR A 179 3.01 0.58 4.27
CA THR A 179 4.18 -0.22 3.87
C THR A 179 5.44 0.64 3.62
N PRO A 180 5.43 1.64 2.72
CA PRO A 180 6.60 2.51 2.53
C PRO A 180 6.95 3.29 3.80
N ILE A 181 5.97 3.72 4.60
CA ILE A 181 6.22 4.43 5.87
C ILE A 181 6.99 3.56 6.86
N VAL A 182 6.57 2.30 7.04
CA VAL A 182 7.20 1.36 7.96
C VAL A 182 8.62 1.02 7.50
N PHE A 183 8.82 0.75 6.20
CA PHE A 183 10.16 0.48 5.67
C PHE A 183 11.10 1.68 5.79
N THR A 184 10.61 2.90 5.56
CA THR A 184 11.38 4.13 5.80
C THR A 184 11.73 4.28 7.27
N LEU A 185 10.78 4.08 8.18
CA LEU A 185 11.02 4.19 9.62
C LEU A 185 12.09 3.20 10.10
N ILE A 186 11.95 1.91 9.74
CA ILE A 186 12.91 0.88 10.14
C ILE A 186 14.27 1.14 9.48
N GLY A 187 14.28 1.46 8.18
CA GLY A 187 15.51 1.72 7.42
C GLY A 187 16.30 2.91 7.97
N ASP A 188 15.62 4.02 8.25
CA ASP A 188 16.29 5.22 8.74
C ASP A 188 16.73 5.07 10.21
N VAL A 189 15.98 4.35 11.06
CA VAL A 189 16.44 4.01 12.42
C VAL A 189 17.69 3.12 12.39
N LEU A 190 17.74 2.15 11.48
CA LEU A 190 18.95 1.34 11.28
C LEU A 190 20.12 2.19 10.77
N LEU A 191 19.85 3.15 9.89
CA LEU A 191 20.86 4.09 9.39
C LEU A 191 21.40 4.98 10.53
N PHE A 192 20.54 5.54 11.38
CA PHE A 192 20.96 6.39 12.51
C PHE A 192 21.69 5.61 13.61
N SER A 193 21.39 4.32 13.76
CA SER A 193 22.11 3.43 14.69
C SER A 193 23.44 2.90 14.13
N GLY A 194 23.75 3.21 12.87
CA GLY A 194 25.02 2.89 12.22
C GLY A 194 25.06 1.56 11.47
N VAL A 195 23.90 0.94 11.22
CA VAL A 195 23.78 -0.34 10.51
C VAL A 195 23.41 -0.09 9.03
N TYR A 196 24.34 0.49 8.26
CA TYR A 196 24.08 0.96 6.90
C TYR A 196 23.74 -0.14 5.89
N ILE A 197 24.40 -1.30 5.99
CA ILE A 197 24.25 -2.41 5.04
C ILE A 197 22.79 -2.91 4.99
N LEU A 198 22.10 -2.90 6.14
CA LEU A 198 20.70 -3.31 6.23
C LEU A 198 19.71 -2.18 5.92
N ALA A 199 20.12 -0.93 6.06
CA ALA A 199 19.28 0.23 5.74
C ALA A 199 19.03 0.36 4.23
N GLN A 200 20.03 0.04 3.40
CA GLN A 200 19.93 0.23 1.94
C GLN A 200 18.85 -0.64 1.25
N PRO A 201 18.75 -1.95 1.53
CA PRO A 201 17.66 -2.77 0.99
C PRO A 201 16.28 -2.29 1.44
N LEU A 202 16.14 -1.81 2.68
CA LEU A 202 14.87 -1.28 3.18
C LEU A 202 14.44 -0.02 2.44
N ARG A 203 15.39 0.87 2.14
CA ARG A 203 15.14 2.07 1.31
C ARG A 203 14.68 1.70 -0.11
N TRP A 204 15.20 0.61 -0.67
CA TRP A 204 14.73 0.07 -1.95
C TRP A 204 13.32 -0.50 -1.86
N PHE A 205 13.00 -1.23 -0.79
CA PHE A 205 11.63 -1.70 -0.53
C PHE A 205 10.63 -0.55 -0.39
N THR A 206 11.02 0.58 0.22
CA THR A 206 10.20 1.80 0.22
C THR A 206 9.91 2.26 -1.22
N ALA A 207 10.93 2.35 -2.08
CA ALA A 207 10.77 2.80 -3.46
C ALA A 207 9.81 1.90 -4.26
N ILE A 208 9.96 0.57 -4.16
CA ILE A 208 9.04 -0.38 -4.81
C ILE A 208 7.63 -0.21 -4.28
N SER A 209 7.46 -0.18 -2.96
CA SER A 209 6.14 -0.11 -2.33
C SER A 209 5.42 1.18 -2.75
N MET A 210 6.14 2.30 -2.75
CA MET A 210 5.64 3.59 -3.21
C MET A 210 5.27 3.56 -4.69
N ALA A 211 6.15 3.02 -5.55
CA ALA A 211 5.89 2.88 -6.99
C ALA A 211 4.67 2.00 -7.27
N TYR A 212 4.51 0.92 -6.51
CA TYR A 212 3.36 0.05 -6.58
C TYR A 212 2.09 0.82 -6.22
N VAL A 213 2.02 1.43 -5.03
CA VAL A 213 0.79 2.12 -4.57
C VAL A 213 0.35 3.26 -5.49
N VAL A 214 1.32 4.01 -6.03
CA VAL A 214 1.04 5.09 -6.98
C VAL A 214 0.63 4.53 -8.35
N GLY A 215 1.26 3.44 -8.80
CA GLY A 215 1.10 2.89 -10.14
C GLY A 215 -0.02 1.84 -10.32
N THR A 216 -0.53 1.18 -9.28
CA THR A 216 -1.67 0.25 -9.39
C THR A 216 -2.99 0.89 -8.99
N HIS A 217 -3.99 0.75 -9.88
CA HIS A 217 -5.37 1.16 -9.62
C HIS A 217 -6.11 0.18 -8.69
N TYR A 218 -5.87 -1.12 -8.87
CA TYR A 218 -6.38 -2.19 -8.00
C TYR A 218 -5.24 -2.72 -7.13
N VAL A 219 -5.18 -2.27 -5.89
CA VAL A 219 -4.33 -2.91 -4.88
C VAL A 219 -5.06 -4.13 -4.32
N PRO A 220 -4.38 -5.29 -4.13
CA PRO A 220 -4.94 -6.45 -3.43
C PRO A 220 -5.45 -6.07 -2.03
N ASP A 221 -6.02 -7.00 -1.27
CA ASP A 221 -6.31 -6.71 0.15
C ASP A 221 -5.01 -6.76 0.98
N LEU A 222 -4.61 -5.63 1.59
CA LEU A 222 -3.39 -5.55 2.39
C LEU A 222 -3.44 -6.48 3.59
N LYS A 223 -4.64 -6.75 4.13
CA LYS A 223 -4.80 -7.64 5.29
C LYS A 223 -4.34 -9.05 4.95
N ASN A 224 -4.59 -9.52 3.73
CA ASN A 224 -4.18 -10.85 3.30
C ASN A 224 -2.66 -10.93 3.12
N ILE A 225 -2.06 -9.91 2.48
CA ILE A 225 -0.59 -9.84 2.31
C ILE A 225 0.10 -9.75 3.67
N LEU A 226 -0.38 -8.87 4.56
CA LEU A 226 0.19 -8.68 5.90
C LEU A 226 0.03 -9.94 6.75
N ARG A 227 -1.12 -10.63 6.66
CA ARG A 227 -1.34 -11.94 7.32
C ARG A 227 -0.31 -12.95 6.86
N GLN A 228 -0.12 -13.08 5.54
CA GLN A 228 0.82 -14.02 4.97
C GLN A 228 2.27 -13.69 5.36
N ALA A 229 2.66 -12.42 5.27
CA ALA A 229 3.98 -11.94 5.67
C ALA A 229 4.23 -12.16 7.16
N LEU A 230 3.26 -11.85 8.03
CA LEU A 230 3.34 -12.13 9.47
C LEU A 230 3.52 -13.63 9.73
N ILE A 231 2.74 -14.50 9.09
CA ILE A 231 2.87 -15.96 9.24
C ILE A 231 4.29 -16.40 8.87
N TYR A 232 4.84 -15.94 7.73
CA TYR A 232 6.18 -16.31 7.30
C TYR A 232 7.27 -15.75 8.20
N ILE A 233 7.20 -14.48 8.59
CA ILE A 233 8.18 -13.85 9.49
C ILE A 233 8.16 -14.52 10.86
N LEU A 234 6.99 -14.70 11.47
CA LEU A 234 6.89 -15.37 12.78
C LEU A 234 7.39 -16.81 12.70
N SER A 235 7.06 -17.53 11.62
CA SER A 235 7.57 -18.88 11.40
C SER A 235 9.09 -18.88 11.26
N ALA A 236 9.66 -17.98 10.47
CA ALA A 236 11.11 -17.86 10.28
C ALA A 236 11.82 -17.51 11.60
N VAL A 237 11.35 -16.52 12.34
CA VAL A 237 11.91 -16.12 13.64
C VAL A 237 11.82 -17.27 14.64
N ALA A 238 10.71 -17.99 14.70
CA ALA A 238 10.57 -19.13 15.58
C ALA A 238 11.50 -20.29 15.18
N ILE A 239 11.70 -20.54 13.89
CA ILE A 239 12.64 -21.55 13.39
C ILE A 239 14.08 -21.16 13.74
N ILE A 240 14.47 -19.92 13.48
CA ILE A 240 15.81 -19.41 13.82
C ILE A 240 16.00 -19.46 15.34
N GLY A 241 15.01 -19.02 16.12
CA GLY A 241 15.04 -19.07 17.57
C GLY A 241 15.14 -20.50 18.11
N PHE A 242 14.40 -21.44 17.52
CA PHE A 242 14.50 -22.86 17.87
C PHE A 242 15.87 -23.44 17.49
N TYR A 243 16.37 -23.17 16.29
CA TYR A 243 17.70 -23.57 15.86
C TYR A 243 18.78 -23.08 16.84
N VAL A 244 18.79 -21.78 17.12
CA VAL A 244 19.75 -21.16 18.04
C VAL A 244 19.57 -21.72 19.45
N GLY A 245 18.34 -21.85 19.93
CA GLY A 245 18.05 -22.36 21.27
C GLY A 245 18.53 -23.81 21.47
N VAL A 246 18.21 -24.71 20.53
CA VAL A 246 18.63 -26.10 20.57
C VAL A 246 20.15 -26.22 20.39
N PHE A 247 20.73 -25.43 19.49
CA PHE A 247 22.18 -25.40 19.29
C PHE A 247 22.91 -25.00 20.58
N LEU A 248 22.49 -23.90 21.22
CA LEU A 248 23.05 -23.43 22.48
C LEU A 248 22.85 -24.45 23.61
N PHE A 249 21.68 -25.11 23.67
CA PHE A 249 21.40 -26.16 24.66
C PHE A 249 22.34 -27.37 24.51
N ILE A 250 22.50 -27.88 23.28
CA ILE A 250 23.40 -28.99 22.98
C ILE A 250 24.85 -28.60 23.29
N GLN A 251 25.26 -27.38 22.92
CA GLN A 251 26.60 -26.86 23.24
C GLN A 251 26.82 -26.74 24.75
N ALA A 252 25.83 -26.30 25.53
CA ALA A 252 25.94 -26.17 26.97
C ALA A 252 26.06 -27.52 27.69
N VAL A 253 25.31 -28.55 27.23
CA VAL A 253 25.26 -29.88 27.85
C VAL A 253 26.42 -30.76 27.39
N PHE A 254 26.71 -30.79 26.09
CA PHE A 254 27.66 -31.72 25.48
C PHE A 254 28.98 -31.06 25.06
N GLY A 255 29.09 -29.74 25.01
CA GLY A 255 30.29 -29.03 24.53
C GLY A 255 31.55 -29.24 25.39
N ARG A 256 31.42 -29.80 26.59
CA ARG A 256 32.56 -30.18 27.44
C ARG A 256 33.03 -31.63 27.22
N THR A 257 32.37 -32.39 26.35
CA THR A 257 32.75 -33.79 26.07
C THR A 257 33.78 -33.87 24.93
N PRO A 258 34.81 -34.74 25.02
CA PRO A 258 35.88 -34.82 24.00
C PRO A 258 35.40 -35.25 22.60
N ASN A 259 34.26 -35.93 22.51
CA ASN A 259 33.68 -36.43 21.25
C ASN A 259 32.62 -35.50 20.64
N TYR A 260 32.48 -34.26 21.14
CA TYR A 260 31.51 -33.31 20.60
C TYR A 260 31.93 -32.84 19.19
N ASN A 261 31.13 -33.19 18.19
CA ASN A 261 31.28 -32.68 16.82
C ASN A 261 30.15 -31.69 16.49
N PRO A 262 30.45 -30.38 16.36
CA PRO A 262 29.44 -29.35 16.05
C PRO A 262 28.70 -29.59 14.74
N VAL A 263 29.33 -30.22 13.75
CA VAL A 263 28.74 -30.50 12.43
C VAL A 263 27.66 -31.57 12.54
N LEU A 264 27.90 -32.63 13.30
CA LEU A 264 26.91 -33.68 13.55
C LEU A 264 25.74 -33.16 14.40
N ALA A 265 26.02 -32.30 15.39
CA ALA A 265 24.98 -31.62 16.16
C ALA A 265 24.10 -30.75 15.26
N GLY A 266 24.71 -29.94 14.38
CA GLY A 266 23.99 -29.13 13.40
C GLY A 266 23.11 -29.96 12.46
N ALA A 267 23.61 -31.07 11.94
CA ALA A 267 22.85 -31.97 11.07
C ALA A 267 21.63 -32.58 11.77
N LEU A 268 21.78 -33.00 13.04
CA LEU A 268 20.68 -33.53 13.84
C LEU A 268 19.59 -32.47 14.11
N ILE A 269 20.00 -31.22 14.37
CA ILE A 269 19.08 -30.09 14.57
C ILE A 269 18.30 -29.78 13.29
N VAL A 270 18.97 -29.77 12.12
CA VAL A 270 18.30 -29.54 10.83
C VAL A 270 17.24 -30.61 10.58
N LEU A 271 17.54 -31.88 10.88
CA LEU A 271 16.59 -32.97 10.72
C LEU A 271 15.36 -32.80 11.64
N LEU A 272 15.57 -32.39 12.89
CA LEU A 272 14.48 -32.06 13.83
C LEU A 272 13.63 -30.87 13.34
N ILE A 273 14.27 -29.83 12.80
CA ILE A 273 13.57 -28.65 12.26
C ILE A 273 12.68 -29.05 11.09
N VAL A 274 13.18 -29.86 10.14
CA VAL A 274 12.38 -30.32 8.98
C VAL A 274 11.16 -31.11 9.44
N MET A 275 11.30 -31.94 10.48
CA MET A 275 10.19 -32.72 11.03
C MET A 275 9.13 -31.85 11.73
N ILE A 276 9.56 -30.79 12.43
CA ILE A 276 8.68 -29.89 13.20
C ILE A 276 8.11 -28.74 12.33
N PHE A 277 8.70 -28.48 11.17
CA PHE A 277 8.36 -27.35 10.30
C PHE A 277 6.87 -27.28 9.94
N ILE A 278 6.36 -28.34 9.30
CA ILE A 278 4.98 -28.40 8.81
C ILE A 278 3.93 -28.23 9.92
N PRO A 279 3.99 -28.98 11.05
CA PRO A 279 3.01 -28.81 12.12
C PRO A 279 3.11 -27.42 12.78
N PHE A 280 4.31 -26.86 12.91
CA PHE A 280 4.52 -25.56 13.53
C PHE A 280 3.99 -24.41 12.68
N THR A 281 4.29 -24.39 11.37
CA THR A 281 3.77 -23.36 10.45
C THR A 281 2.24 -23.37 10.41
N ASN A 282 1.63 -24.56 10.49
CA ASN A 282 0.19 -24.72 10.56
C ASN A 282 -0.39 -24.18 11.88
N PHE A 283 0.30 -24.36 13.00
CA PHE A 283 -0.10 -23.80 14.30
C PHE A 283 -0.02 -22.27 14.32
N VAL A 284 1.09 -21.71 13.81
CA VAL A 284 1.26 -20.25 13.66
C VAL A 284 0.17 -19.69 12.74
N SER A 285 -0.05 -20.32 11.58
CA SER A 285 -1.09 -19.90 10.63
C SER A 285 -2.48 -19.88 11.26
N LYS A 286 -2.88 -20.93 11.98
CA LYS A 286 -4.17 -20.99 12.69
C LYS A 286 -4.29 -19.91 13.76
N THR A 287 -3.22 -19.65 14.50
CA THR A 287 -3.20 -18.63 15.56
C THR A 287 -3.32 -17.23 14.99
N VAL A 288 -2.52 -16.90 13.96
CA VAL A 288 -2.58 -15.61 13.26
C VAL A 288 -3.95 -15.42 12.60
N THR A 289 -4.48 -16.45 11.94
CA THR A 289 -5.79 -16.40 11.26
C THR A 289 -6.92 -16.20 12.26
N LYS A 290 -6.86 -16.84 13.44
CA LYS A 290 -7.83 -16.64 14.53
C LYS A 290 -7.75 -15.24 15.13
N TRP A 291 -6.54 -14.66 15.20
CA TRP A 291 -6.33 -13.32 15.74
C TRP A 291 -6.71 -12.21 14.75
N MET A 292 -6.50 -12.44 13.45
CA MET A 292 -6.85 -11.52 12.35
C MET A 292 -8.25 -11.76 11.76
N LYS A 293 -9.20 -12.35 12.50
CA LYS A 293 -10.55 -12.69 12.01
C LYS A 293 -11.25 -11.49 11.34
N GLY A 294 -11.23 -11.50 10.02
CA GLY A 294 -12.16 -10.85 9.11
C GLY A 294 -12.45 -11.90 8.04
N ASP A 295 -13.73 -12.22 7.89
CA ASP A 295 -14.31 -13.38 7.20
C ASP A 295 -13.76 -13.67 5.81
N GLN A 296 -13.57 -14.96 5.53
CA GLN A 296 -13.55 -15.47 4.15
C GLN A 296 -14.80 -16.34 3.99
N TYR A 297 -15.74 -15.83 3.19
CA TYR A 297 -16.96 -16.54 2.80
C TYR A 297 -16.60 -17.57 1.72
N ASP A 298 -16.89 -18.84 1.98
CA ASP A 298 -16.66 -19.93 1.04
C ASP A 298 -17.83 -19.98 0.04
N ALA A 299 -17.70 -19.25 -1.06
CA ALA A 299 -18.73 -19.07 -2.09
C ALA A 299 -19.12 -20.36 -2.83
N SER A 300 -18.45 -21.50 -2.58
CA SER A 300 -18.75 -22.77 -3.25
C SER A 300 -19.88 -23.56 -2.60
N VAL A 301 -20.20 -23.31 -1.33
CA VAL A 301 -21.18 -24.13 -0.59
C VAL A 301 -22.63 -23.68 -0.87
N THR A 302 -22.85 -22.40 -1.18
CA THR A 302 -24.21 -21.85 -1.32
C THR A 302 -24.82 -22.06 -2.71
N ILE A 303 -24.04 -22.35 -3.77
CA ILE A 303 -24.58 -22.43 -5.15
C ILE A 303 -25.38 -23.72 -5.40
N HIS A 304 -25.08 -24.81 -4.68
CA HIS A 304 -25.66 -26.12 -4.99
C HIS A 304 -27.11 -26.29 -4.50
N GLU A 305 -27.55 -25.56 -3.48
CA GLU A 305 -28.91 -25.68 -2.93
C GLU A 305 -29.98 -24.86 -3.69
N TYR A 306 -29.58 -23.93 -4.58
CA TYR A 306 -30.52 -23.01 -5.25
C TYR A 306 -31.04 -23.45 -6.62
N SER A 307 -30.40 -24.42 -7.28
CA SER A 307 -30.88 -24.89 -8.60
C SER A 307 -32.23 -25.64 -8.51
N GLN A 308 -32.65 -26.08 -7.32
CA GLN A 308 -33.85 -26.90 -7.14
C GLN A 308 -35.14 -26.12 -6.90
N ASN A 309 -35.08 -24.83 -6.50
CA ASN A 309 -36.27 -24.07 -6.08
C ASN A 309 -36.78 -23.01 -7.07
N ILE A 310 -36.11 -22.82 -8.22
CA ILE A 310 -36.44 -21.73 -9.17
C ILE A 310 -37.56 -22.09 -10.16
N SER A 311 -37.97 -23.36 -10.27
CA SER A 311 -38.90 -23.77 -11.32
C SER A 311 -40.36 -23.37 -11.11
N ASN A 312 -40.75 -22.65 -10.04
CA ASN A 312 -42.18 -22.53 -9.73
C ASN A 312 -42.69 -21.26 -9.02
N ILE A 313 -42.20 -20.06 -9.33
CA ILE A 313 -42.89 -18.82 -8.93
C ILE A 313 -42.91 -17.83 -10.10
N LEU A 314 -44.03 -17.80 -10.81
CA LEU A 314 -44.33 -16.84 -11.88
C LEU A 314 -44.85 -15.53 -11.26
N ASP A 315 -44.00 -14.82 -10.52
CA ASP A 315 -44.24 -13.42 -10.11
C ASP A 315 -42.88 -12.69 -10.05
N MET A 316 -42.61 -11.86 -11.07
CA MET A 316 -41.36 -11.06 -11.16
C MET A 316 -41.09 -10.23 -9.90
N ASP A 317 -42.15 -9.82 -9.19
CA ASP A 317 -42.12 -8.93 -8.03
C ASP A 317 -41.54 -9.64 -6.79
N ARG A 318 -41.93 -10.90 -6.60
CA ARG A 318 -41.38 -11.76 -5.56
C ARG A 318 -39.96 -12.20 -5.92
N LEU A 319 -39.70 -12.56 -7.17
CA LEU A 319 -38.36 -12.97 -7.61
C LEU A 319 -37.32 -11.85 -7.44
N ALA A 320 -37.65 -10.62 -7.82
CA ALA A 320 -36.77 -9.46 -7.64
C ALA A 320 -36.45 -9.20 -6.16
N SER A 321 -37.48 -9.16 -5.31
CA SER A 321 -37.33 -8.88 -3.88
C SER A 321 -36.58 -10.01 -3.17
N ILE A 322 -36.84 -11.26 -3.54
CA ILE A 322 -36.15 -12.44 -3.00
C ILE A 322 -34.70 -12.49 -3.49
N ALA A 323 -34.43 -12.25 -4.77
CA ALA A 323 -33.07 -12.26 -5.32
C ALA A 323 -32.20 -11.16 -4.70
N VAL A 324 -32.74 -9.95 -4.52
CA VAL A 324 -32.06 -8.86 -3.81
C VAL A 324 -31.85 -9.23 -2.35
N GLY A 325 -32.84 -9.76 -1.66
CA GLY A 325 -32.70 -10.20 -0.26
C GLY A 325 -31.61 -11.26 -0.08
N ILE A 326 -31.58 -12.28 -0.95
CA ILE A 326 -30.56 -13.32 -0.95
C ILE A 326 -29.18 -12.73 -1.25
N MET A 327 -29.06 -11.81 -2.22
CA MET A 327 -27.79 -11.14 -2.50
C MET A 327 -27.31 -10.30 -1.31
N LEU A 328 -28.20 -9.52 -0.70
CA LEU A 328 -27.87 -8.71 0.48
C LEU A 328 -27.36 -9.58 1.63
N GLU A 329 -27.99 -10.72 1.87
CA GLU A 329 -27.61 -11.66 2.92
C GLU A 329 -26.31 -12.40 2.59
N ALA A 330 -26.19 -12.94 1.37
CA ALA A 330 -25.00 -13.67 0.93
C ALA A 330 -23.75 -12.79 0.83
N MET A 331 -23.91 -11.53 0.44
CA MET A 331 -22.81 -10.58 0.27
C MET A 331 -22.63 -9.64 1.49
N GLN A 332 -23.45 -9.80 2.54
CA GLN A 332 -23.48 -8.94 3.73
C GLN A 332 -23.55 -7.43 3.39
N LEU A 333 -24.34 -7.08 2.38
CA LEU A 333 -24.48 -5.70 1.92
C LEU A 333 -25.49 -4.96 2.81
N GLU A 334 -25.16 -3.74 3.24
CA GLU A 334 -26.07 -2.93 4.05
C GLU A 334 -27.31 -2.47 3.26
N ARG A 335 -27.13 -2.23 1.95
CA ARG A 335 -28.14 -1.70 1.03
C ARG A 335 -27.90 -2.24 -0.37
N GLY A 336 -28.99 -2.40 -1.12
CA GLY A 336 -28.96 -2.85 -2.50
C GLY A 336 -30.28 -2.53 -3.18
N PHE A 337 -30.18 -2.14 -4.44
CA PHE A 337 -31.29 -1.73 -5.26
C PHE A 337 -31.29 -2.54 -6.56
N LEU A 338 -32.48 -2.93 -6.98
CA LEU A 338 -32.70 -3.46 -8.31
C LEU A 338 -33.52 -2.45 -9.08
N PHE A 339 -33.00 -2.04 -10.23
CA PHE A 339 -33.70 -1.19 -11.17
C PHE A 339 -34.04 -1.96 -12.43
N LEU A 340 -35.20 -1.63 -13.00
CA LEU A 340 -35.62 -2.05 -14.32
C LEU A 340 -35.23 -0.96 -15.32
N VAL A 341 -34.79 -1.39 -16.49
CA VAL A 341 -34.38 -0.49 -17.56
C VAL A 341 -35.33 -0.66 -18.73
N ASP A 342 -36.15 0.35 -18.96
CA ASP A 342 -37.04 0.41 -20.12
C ASP A 342 -36.37 1.21 -21.23
N THR A 343 -36.33 0.63 -22.43
CA THR A 343 -35.81 1.32 -23.63
C THR A 343 -36.98 1.94 -24.38
N GLU A 344 -37.06 3.27 -24.37
CA GLU A 344 -38.03 4.02 -25.16
C GLU A 344 -37.33 4.76 -26.31
N ARG A 345 -37.98 4.81 -27.48
CA ARG A 345 -37.54 5.66 -28.60
C ARG A 345 -38.29 6.98 -28.53
N GLN A 346 -37.56 8.09 -28.38
CA GLN A 346 -38.15 9.41 -28.48
C GLN A 346 -38.54 9.73 -29.92
N ALA A 347 -39.41 10.73 -30.10
CA ALA A 347 -39.88 11.21 -31.40
C ALA A 347 -38.75 11.65 -32.35
N ASP A 348 -37.58 12.01 -31.80
CA ASP A 348 -36.34 12.37 -32.52
C ASP A 348 -35.51 11.14 -32.98
N GLY A 349 -36.02 9.92 -32.79
CA GLY A 349 -35.33 8.68 -33.17
C GLY A 349 -34.22 8.22 -32.22
N LYS A 350 -33.83 9.05 -31.25
CA LYS A 350 -32.86 8.71 -30.19
C LYS A 350 -33.47 7.74 -29.16
N ARG A 351 -32.67 6.77 -28.70
CA ARG A 351 -33.09 5.85 -27.63
C ARG A 351 -32.74 6.45 -26.28
N VAL A 352 -33.65 6.29 -25.33
CA VAL A 352 -33.47 6.72 -23.95
C VAL A 352 -33.74 5.52 -23.05
N TYR A 353 -32.85 5.33 -22.08
CA TYR A 353 -32.97 4.31 -21.06
C TYR A 353 -33.62 4.92 -19.82
N LYS A 354 -34.84 4.51 -19.50
CA LYS A 354 -35.55 4.94 -18.31
C LYS A 354 -35.29 3.94 -17.19
N ILE A 355 -34.62 4.39 -16.14
CA ILE A 355 -34.33 3.56 -14.97
C ILE A 355 -35.46 3.72 -13.95
N ARG A 356 -36.07 2.61 -13.54
CA ARG A 356 -37.21 2.54 -12.62
C ARG A 356 -36.91 1.62 -11.44
N SER A 357 -37.38 1.96 -10.23
CA SER A 357 -37.22 1.09 -9.04
C SER A 357 -38.02 -0.20 -9.21
N ALA A 358 -37.41 -1.37 -8.96
CA ALA A 358 -38.11 -2.65 -9.03
C ALA A 358 -38.91 -3.02 -7.76
N ARG A 359 -38.74 -2.25 -6.67
CA ARG A 359 -39.12 -2.63 -5.29
C ARG A 359 -40.62 -2.67 -5.02
N SER A 360 -41.43 -1.80 -5.63
CA SER A 360 -42.89 -1.80 -5.42
C SER A 360 -43.66 -1.27 -6.64
N PRO A 361 -44.89 -1.76 -6.90
CA PRO A 361 -45.69 -1.35 -8.07
C PRO A 361 -45.91 0.16 -8.20
N GLU A 362 -46.02 0.87 -7.07
CA GLU A 362 -46.18 2.33 -7.01
C GLU A 362 -44.86 3.07 -7.30
N GLU A 363 -43.70 2.53 -6.89
CA GLU A 363 -42.38 3.10 -7.19
C GLU A 363 -41.92 2.83 -8.63
N ARG A 364 -42.45 1.81 -9.30
CA ARG A 364 -42.17 1.51 -10.72
C ARG A 364 -42.64 2.60 -11.66
N GLN A 365 -43.61 3.41 -11.24
CA GLN A 365 -44.15 4.50 -12.05
C GLN A 365 -43.26 5.75 -12.00
N ILE A 366 -42.32 5.82 -11.06
CA ILE A 366 -41.41 6.95 -10.90
C ILE A 366 -40.13 6.67 -11.69
N VAL A 367 -39.92 7.44 -12.76
CA VAL A 367 -38.64 7.43 -13.49
C VAL A 367 -37.58 8.04 -12.58
N ALA A 368 -36.65 7.21 -12.13
CA ALA A 368 -35.61 7.62 -11.19
C ALA A 368 -34.54 8.47 -11.89
N VAL A 369 -34.15 8.07 -13.10
CA VAL A 369 -33.28 8.83 -14.01
C VAL A 369 -33.53 8.41 -15.46
N GLU A 370 -33.40 9.36 -16.38
CA GLU A 370 -33.35 9.10 -17.82
C GLU A 370 -31.90 9.21 -18.28
N LEU A 371 -31.38 8.15 -18.89
CA LEU A 371 -30.05 8.14 -19.49
C LEU A 371 -30.18 8.15 -21.00
N GLN A 372 -29.49 9.06 -21.66
CA GLN A 372 -29.48 9.11 -23.12
C GLN A 372 -28.50 8.06 -23.67
N GLU A 373 -28.83 7.42 -24.80
CA GLU A 373 -27.97 6.38 -25.42
C GLU A 373 -26.57 6.93 -25.81
N ASP A 374 -26.49 8.22 -26.16
CA ASP A 374 -25.24 8.95 -26.44
C ASP A 374 -24.52 9.46 -25.17
N GLY A 375 -25.13 9.30 -24.00
CA GLY A 375 -24.53 9.63 -22.71
C GLY A 375 -23.34 8.72 -22.38
N ILE A 376 -22.33 9.28 -21.71
CA ILE A 376 -21.09 8.56 -21.38
C ILE A 376 -21.35 7.34 -20.47
N ILE A 377 -22.26 7.47 -19.50
CA ILE A 377 -22.54 6.40 -18.54
C ILE A 377 -23.35 5.27 -19.20
N ALA A 378 -24.42 5.60 -19.94
CA ALA A 378 -25.22 4.60 -20.65
C ALA A 378 -24.42 3.88 -21.74
N SER A 379 -23.63 4.61 -22.53
CA SER A 379 -22.80 4.01 -23.56
C SER A 379 -21.74 3.07 -22.97
N TYR A 380 -21.13 3.42 -21.83
CA TYR A 380 -20.21 2.52 -21.12
C TYR A 380 -20.92 1.24 -20.66
N LEU A 381 -22.04 1.36 -19.94
CA LEU A 381 -22.79 0.19 -19.43
C LEU A 381 -23.26 -0.72 -20.57
N THR A 382 -23.69 -0.14 -21.69
CA THR A 382 -24.25 -0.89 -22.83
C THR A 382 -23.17 -1.50 -23.74
N ARG A 383 -22.06 -0.79 -23.99
CA ARG A 383 -20.97 -1.28 -24.86
C ARG A 383 -20.03 -2.23 -24.16
N GLU A 384 -19.64 -1.91 -22.93
CA GLU A 384 -18.68 -2.74 -22.19
C GLU A 384 -19.36 -3.90 -21.46
N ALA A 385 -20.64 -3.76 -21.10
CA ALA A 385 -21.39 -4.76 -20.34
C ALA A 385 -20.68 -5.20 -19.05
N LYS A 386 -19.90 -4.29 -18.44
CA LYS A 386 -19.15 -4.49 -17.20
C LYS A 386 -19.79 -3.73 -16.04
N PRO A 387 -19.56 -4.19 -14.79
CA PRO A 387 -19.84 -3.39 -13.61
C PRO A 387 -19.15 -2.03 -13.68
N LEU A 388 -19.86 -0.99 -13.28
CA LEU A 388 -19.34 0.36 -13.13
C LEU A 388 -19.21 0.67 -11.64
N LEU A 389 -18.03 1.03 -11.17
CA LEU A 389 -17.82 1.40 -9.77
C LEU A 389 -18.13 2.89 -9.58
N GLN A 390 -18.73 3.25 -8.43
CA GLN A 390 -18.91 4.66 -8.07
C GLN A 390 -17.57 5.43 -8.06
N TYR A 391 -16.50 4.75 -7.63
CA TYR A 391 -15.13 5.25 -7.66
C TYR A 391 -14.66 5.63 -9.08
N ASP A 392 -14.96 4.80 -10.08
CA ASP A 392 -14.59 5.05 -11.47
C ASP A 392 -15.31 6.28 -12.02
N LEU A 393 -16.60 6.40 -11.68
CA LEU A 393 -17.49 7.50 -12.06
C LEU A 393 -17.03 8.85 -11.47
N ASP A 394 -16.40 8.83 -10.30
CA ASP A 394 -15.90 10.02 -9.61
C ASP A 394 -14.50 10.44 -10.10
N LEU A 395 -13.63 9.47 -10.43
CA LEU A 395 -12.20 9.72 -10.63
C LEU A 395 -11.71 9.64 -12.08
N LEU A 396 -12.29 8.78 -12.91
CA LEU A 396 -11.78 8.59 -14.26
C LEU A 396 -12.06 9.82 -15.14
N PRO A 397 -11.08 10.29 -15.92
CA PRO A 397 -11.27 11.42 -16.83
C PRO A 397 -12.43 11.22 -17.81
N ALA A 398 -12.69 9.98 -18.23
CA ALA A 398 -13.77 9.62 -19.15
C ALA A 398 -15.15 10.07 -18.65
N PHE A 399 -15.42 9.98 -17.35
CA PHE A 399 -16.73 10.32 -16.77
C PHE A 399 -16.84 11.78 -16.28
N ARG A 400 -15.78 12.60 -16.40
CA ARG A 400 -15.82 14.01 -15.98
C ARG A 400 -16.83 14.84 -16.76
N ASN A 401 -16.99 14.53 -18.05
CA ASN A 401 -17.90 15.21 -18.95
C ASN A 401 -19.30 14.57 -18.97
N ALA A 402 -19.56 13.56 -18.13
CA ALA A 402 -20.88 12.97 -18.01
C ALA A 402 -21.86 13.98 -17.40
N SER A 403 -23.15 13.83 -17.71
CA SER A 403 -24.17 14.76 -17.25
C SER A 403 -24.20 14.86 -15.72
N VAL A 404 -24.21 16.10 -15.21
CA VAL A 404 -24.23 16.39 -13.77
C VAL A 404 -25.47 15.78 -13.10
N VAL A 405 -26.59 15.71 -13.81
CA VAL A 405 -27.83 15.11 -13.31
C VAL A 405 -27.66 13.60 -13.10
N GLU A 406 -27.05 12.91 -14.07
CA GLU A 406 -26.78 11.47 -14.00
C GLU A 406 -25.80 11.16 -12.87
N ARG A 407 -24.67 11.86 -12.81
CA ARG A 407 -23.65 11.68 -11.76
C ARG A 407 -24.22 11.92 -10.37
N ASN A 408 -25.03 12.95 -10.20
CA ASN A 408 -25.68 13.24 -8.92
C ASN A 408 -26.70 12.18 -8.51
N TRP A 409 -27.39 11.57 -9.48
CA TRP A 409 -28.32 10.47 -9.19
C TRP A 409 -27.58 9.25 -8.67
N PHE A 410 -26.52 8.81 -9.36
CA PHE A 410 -25.66 7.71 -8.90
C PHE A 410 -25.06 8.02 -7.52
N ALA A 411 -24.52 9.22 -7.31
CA ALA A 411 -23.97 9.61 -6.00
C ALA A 411 -24.99 9.58 -4.85
N LYS A 412 -26.27 9.86 -5.13
CA LYS A 412 -27.36 9.84 -4.13
C LYS A 412 -27.81 8.44 -3.72
N LEU A 413 -27.56 7.42 -4.56
CA LEU A 413 -27.91 6.04 -4.23
C LEU A 413 -27.05 5.48 -3.09
N HIS A 414 -25.87 6.09 -2.87
CA HIS A 414 -24.90 5.64 -1.86
C HIS A 414 -24.50 4.17 -2.03
N THR A 415 -24.45 3.71 -3.27
CA THR A 415 -24.04 2.36 -3.67
C THR A 415 -22.66 2.38 -4.33
N GLU A 416 -21.94 1.27 -4.26
CA GLU A 416 -20.54 1.20 -4.71
C GLU A 416 -20.38 0.60 -6.10
N VAL A 417 -21.28 -0.30 -6.50
CA VAL A 417 -21.14 -1.10 -7.72
C VAL A 417 -22.45 -1.10 -8.48
N TYR A 418 -22.41 -0.69 -9.75
CA TYR A 418 -23.56 -0.72 -10.65
C TYR A 418 -23.36 -1.82 -11.69
N VAL A 419 -24.09 -2.93 -11.56
CA VAL A 419 -23.97 -4.09 -12.44
C VAL A 419 -25.12 -4.10 -13.46
N PRO A 420 -24.84 -3.95 -14.76
CA PRO A 420 -25.88 -4.02 -15.78
C PRO A 420 -26.33 -5.48 -16.00
N ILE A 421 -27.65 -5.69 -16.06
CA ILE A 421 -28.28 -6.99 -16.31
C ILE A 421 -28.78 -7.01 -17.75
N PHE A 422 -28.32 -8.01 -18.50
CA PHE A 422 -28.69 -8.19 -19.90
C PHE A 422 -29.51 -9.46 -20.11
N ALA A 423 -30.57 -9.36 -20.93
CA ALA A 423 -31.28 -10.50 -21.48
C ALA A 423 -31.34 -10.37 -23.00
N LYS A 424 -30.98 -11.45 -23.72
CA LYS A 424 -30.97 -11.46 -25.19
C LYS A 424 -30.24 -10.26 -25.81
N LYS A 425 -29.12 -9.83 -25.20
CA LYS A 425 -28.30 -8.65 -25.59
C LYS A 425 -29.01 -7.29 -25.45
N GLN A 426 -30.11 -7.23 -24.71
CA GLN A 426 -30.76 -5.98 -24.33
C GLN A 426 -30.50 -5.70 -22.85
N TRP A 427 -30.19 -4.45 -22.53
CA TRP A 427 -30.04 -4.00 -21.15
C TRP A 427 -31.44 -3.89 -20.53
N ILE A 428 -31.74 -4.76 -19.57
CA ILE A 428 -33.09 -4.91 -18.98
C ILE A 428 -33.15 -4.50 -17.50
N GLY A 429 -32.00 -4.35 -16.85
CA GLY A 429 -31.95 -4.01 -15.44
C GLY A 429 -30.58 -3.52 -14.98
N LEU A 430 -30.55 -2.89 -13.83
CA LEU A 430 -29.34 -2.43 -13.17
C LEU A 430 -29.40 -2.82 -11.70
N LEU A 431 -28.43 -3.60 -11.25
CA LEU A 431 -28.22 -3.87 -9.84
C LEU A 431 -27.29 -2.79 -9.29
N ALA A 432 -27.61 -2.21 -8.14
CA ALA A 432 -26.80 -1.19 -7.47
C ALA A 432 -26.58 -1.53 -6.00
#